data_AF-A0A2E4HQ99-F1
#
_entry.id   AF-A0A2E4HQ99-F1
#
_cell.length_a   1.000
_cell.length_b   1.000
_cell.length_c   1.000
_cell.angle_alpha   90.00
_cell.angle_beta   90.00
_cell.angle_gamma   90.00
#
_symmetry.space_group_name_H-M   'P 1'
#
loop_
_entity.id
_entity.type
_entity.pdbx_description
1 polymer ?
#
loop_
_entity_poly.entity_id
_entity_poly.type
_entity_poly.pdbx_seq_one_letter_code
_entity_poly.pdbx_strand_id
1 'polypeptide(L)'
;MIENFLQYGQWVILFLSIMSLYLVSSVNHETRLNGYVLTGIARFSGAAVFIFVDLFAFVIANLIQTYIAFQGYFKNKKAGEE
;
A
#
# COMPACT_ATOMS: atom_id res chain seq x y z
N MET A 1 8.69 23.02 9.34
CA MET A 1 8.09 21.83 10.01
C MET A 1 7.32 20.95 9.03
N ILE A 2 6.39 21.51 8.24
CA ILE A 2 5.65 20.77 7.20
C ILE A 2 6.57 20.15 6.13
N GLU A 3 7.62 20.86 5.71
CA GLU A 3 8.61 20.31 4.76
C GLU A 3 9.34 19.08 5.30
N ASN A 4 9.78 19.12 6.57
CA ASN A 4 10.39 17.96 7.22
C ASN A 4 9.40 16.80 7.34
N PHE A 5 8.14 17.08 7.71
CA PHE A 5 7.10 16.06 7.81
C PHE A 5 6.80 15.40 6.45
N LEU A 6 6.72 16.19 5.38
CA LEU A 6 6.55 15.70 4.02
C LEU A 6 7.75 14.85 3.58
N GLN A 7 8.97 15.33 3.84
CA GLN A 7 10.20 14.62 3.50
C GLN A 7 10.29 13.26 4.21
N TYR A 8 10.05 13.21 5.53
CA TYR A 8 10.05 11.94 6.27
C TYR A 8 8.88 11.03 5.87
N GLY A 9 7.69 11.59 5.62
CA GLY A 9 6.52 10.85 5.16
C GLY A 9 6.76 10.15 3.81
N GLN A 10 7.44 10.83 2.88
CA GLN A 10 7.82 10.24 1.58
C GLN A 10 8.76 9.03 1.74
N TRP A 11 9.75 9.12 2.63
CA TRP A 11 10.66 7.99 2.91
C TRP A 11 9.94 6.80 3.55
N VAL A 12 8.98 7.05 4.45
CA VAL A 12 8.15 5.99 5.04
C VAL A 12 7.29 5.32 3.98
N ILE A 13 6.64 6.09 3.09
CA ILE A 13 5.83 5.54 2.00
C ILE A 13 6.69 4.72 1.02
N LEU A 14 7.91 5.19 0.73
CA LEU A 14 8.86 4.47 -0.12
C LEU A 14 9.24 3.12 0.51
N PHE A 15 9.62 3.11 1.79
CA PHE A 15 9.97 1.89 2.51
C PHE A 15 8.81 0.88 2.51
N LEU A 16 7.60 1.34 2.84
CA LEU A 16 6.40 0.50 2.82
C LEU A 16 6.07 -0.01 1.41
N SER A 17 6.34 0.78 0.37
CA SER A 17 6.14 0.37 -1.02
C SER A 17 7.11 -0.75 -1.43
N ILE A 18 8.38 -0.67 -1.01
CA ILE A 18 9.37 -1.71 -1.27
C ILE A 18 9.00 -3.00 -0.52
N MET A 19 8.62 -2.90 0.76
CA MET A 19 8.16 -4.05 1.55
C MET A 19 6.92 -4.71 0.95
N SER A 20 5.97 -3.90 0.46
CA SER A 20 4.78 -4.37 -0.23
C SER A 20 5.13 -5.18 -1.49
N LEU A 21 6.05 -4.67 -2.32
CA LEU A 21 6.52 -5.38 -3.51
C LEU A 21 7.23 -6.68 -3.16
N TYR A 22 8.10 -6.65 -2.14
CA TYR A 22 8.78 -7.84 -1.64
C TYR A 22 7.79 -8.93 -1.23
N LEU A 23 6.79 -8.61 -0.41
CA LEU A 23 5.81 -9.58 0.08
C LEU A 23 4.87 -10.07 -1.03
N VAL A 24 4.38 -9.19 -1.90
CA VAL A 24 3.50 -9.58 -3.03
C VAL A 24 4.25 -10.43 -4.06
N SER A 25 5.56 -10.24 -4.20
CA SER A 25 6.41 -11.06 -5.08
C SER A 25 6.73 -12.46 -4.52
N SER A 26 6.35 -12.74 -3.26
CA SER A 26 6.62 -14.04 -2.64
C SER A 26 5.90 -15.19 -3.36
N VAL A 27 6.63 -16.30 -3.52
CA VAL A 27 6.09 -17.57 -4.05
C VAL A 27 5.17 -18.28 -3.04
N ASN A 28 5.32 -17.99 -1.75
CA ASN A 28 4.48 -18.55 -0.69
C ASN A 28 3.13 -17.81 -0.64
N HIS A 29 2.04 -18.59 -0.71
CA HIS A 29 0.69 -18.06 -0.81
C HIS A 29 0.27 -17.17 0.37
N GLU A 30 0.51 -17.62 1.61
CA GLU A 30 0.20 -16.84 2.81
C GLU A 30 1.00 -15.53 2.89
N THR A 31 2.29 -15.58 2.57
CA THR A 31 3.15 -14.39 2.54
C THR A 31 2.68 -13.39 1.48
N ARG A 32 2.23 -13.88 0.32
CA ARG A 32 1.67 -13.05 -0.76
C ARG A 32 0.35 -12.40 -0.35
N LEU A 33 -0.53 -13.13 0.33
CA LEU A 33 -1.77 -12.59 0.90
C LEU A 33 -1.50 -11.49 1.92
N ASN A 34 -0.58 -11.72 2.85
CA ASN A 34 -0.14 -10.70 3.81
C ASN A 34 0.48 -9.48 3.10
N GLY A 35 1.18 -9.71 1.99
CA GLY A 35 1.68 -8.65 1.12
C GLY A 35 0.58 -7.76 0.57
N TYR A 36 -0.52 -8.34 0.06
CA TYR A 36 -1.66 -7.55 -0.42
C TYR A 36 -2.32 -6.72 0.70
N VAL A 37 -2.49 -7.30 1.89
CA VAL A 37 -3.06 -6.57 3.03
C VAL A 37 -2.15 -5.43 3.48
N LEU A 38 -0.85 -5.69 3.63
CA LEU A 38 0.13 -4.67 3.98
C LEU A 38 0.15 -3.55 2.94
N THR A 39 0.09 -3.90 1.65
CA THR A 39 0.01 -2.94 0.55
C THR A 39 -1.23 -2.06 0.69
N GLY A 40 -2.41 -2.65 0.94
CA GLY A 40 -3.65 -1.91 1.12
C GLY A 40 -3.56 -0.89 2.27
N ILE A 41 -3.07 -1.34 3.43
CA ILE A 41 -2.92 -0.48 4.62
C ILE A 41 -1.90 0.65 4.35
N ALA A 42 -0.73 0.31 3.80
CA ALA A 42 0.31 1.28 3.52
C ALA A 42 -0.15 2.38 2.55
N ARG A 43 -0.85 1.99 1.48
CA ARG A 43 -1.39 2.94 0.50
C ARG A 43 -2.49 3.80 1.10
N PHE A 44 -3.38 3.22 1.91
CA PHE A 44 -4.40 3.99 2.61
C PHE A 44 -3.79 5.00 3.59
N SER A 45 -2.80 4.61 4.38
CA SER A 45 -2.06 5.52 5.25
C SER A 45 -1.33 6.61 4.46
N GLY A 46 -0.77 6.30 3.30
CA GLY A 46 -0.20 7.28 2.38
C GLY A 46 -1.22 8.30 1.91
N ALA A 47 -2.42 7.86 1.51
CA ALA A 47 -3.52 8.76 1.15
C ALA A 47 -3.89 9.70 2.30
N ALA A 48 -3.97 9.19 3.53
CA ALA A 48 -4.25 10.02 4.70
C ALA A 48 -3.19 11.11 4.91
N VAL A 49 -1.90 10.77 4.80
CA VAL A 49 -0.81 11.75 4.89
C VAL A 49 -0.92 12.81 3.79
N PHE A 50 -1.23 12.40 2.55
CA PHE A 50 -1.34 13.32 1.42
C PHE A 50 -2.52 14.30 1.50
N ILE A 51 -3.59 13.96 2.23
CA ILE A 51 -4.69 14.90 2.52
C ILE A 51 -4.18 16.07 3.36
N PHE A 52 -3.32 15.84 4.35
CA PHE A 52 -2.82 16.90 5.25
C PHE A 52 -1.82 17.87 4.60
N VAL A 53 -1.39 17.59 3.37
CA VAL A 53 -0.44 18.41 2.60
C VAL A 53 -1.03 18.87 1.26
N ASP A 54 -2.36 18.79 1.11
CA ASP A 54 -3.14 19.21 -0.06
C ASP A 54 -2.68 18.57 -1.40
N LEU A 55 -2.09 17.37 -1.34
CA LEU A 55 -1.58 16.64 -2.50
C LEU A 55 -2.62 15.67 -3.07
N PHE A 56 -3.76 16.20 -3.52
CA PHE A 56 -4.94 15.41 -3.92
C PHE A 56 -4.68 14.39 -5.04
N ALA A 57 -3.78 14.67 -5.97
CA ALA A 57 -3.40 13.69 -7.01
C ALA A 57 -2.80 12.41 -6.41
N PHE A 58 -1.96 12.55 -5.39
CA PHE A 58 -1.36 11.42 -4.68
C PHE A 58 -2.36 10.71 -3.78
N VAL A 59 -3.34 11.44 -3.21
CA VAL A 59 -4.47 10.84 -2.48
C VAL A 59 -5.22 9.86 -3.38
N ILE A 60 -5.67 10.33 -4.56
CA ILE A 60 -6.44 9.51 -5.50
C ILE A 60 -5.63 8.28 -5.95
N ALA A 61 -4.36 8.48 -6.32
CA ALA A 61 -3.49 7.38 -6.72
C ALA A 61 -3.35 6.30 -5.64
N ASN A 62 -3.20 6.72 -4.37
CA ASN A 62 -3.09 5.79 -3.26
C ASN A 62 -4.43 5.07 -2.95
N LEU A 63 -5.57 5.74 -3.09
CA LEU A 63 -6.88 5.11 -2.93
C LEU A 63 -7.13 4.04 -4.00
N ILE A 64 -6.77 4.33 -5.26
CA ILE A 64 -6.83 3.34 -6.35
C ILE A 64 -5.93 2.14 -6.03
N GLN A 65 -4.69 2.38 -5.60
CA GLN A 65 -3.76 1.31 -5.24
C GLN A 65 -4.23 0.48 -4.03
N THR A 66 -4.87 1.13 -3.07
CA THR A 66 -5.52 0.47 -1.92
C THR A 66 -6.59 -0.51 -2.41
N TYR A 67 -7.47 -0.06 -3.30
CA TYR A 67 -8.52 -0.89 -3.89
C TYR A 67 -7.94 -2.09 -4.65
N ILE A 68 -6.96 -1.85 -5.53
CA ILE A 68 -6.29 -2.91 -6.31
C ILE A 68 -5.65 -3.95 -5.39
N ALA A 69 -4.99 -3.51 -4.31
CA ALA A 69 -4.35 -4.40 -3.35
C ALA A 69 -5.38 -5.32 -2.65
N PHE A 70 -6.48 -4.76 -2.14
CA PHE A 70 -7.54 -5.57 -1.53
C PHE A 70 -8.23 -6.49 -2.54
N GLN A 71 -8.45 -6.03 -3.78
CA GLN A 71 -8.96 -6.89 -4.84
C GLN A 71 -8.01 -8.07 -5.12
N GLY A 72 -6.70 -7.80 -5.16
CA GLY A 72 -5.65 -8.81 -5.30
C GLY A 72 -5.66 -9.83 -4.16
N TYR A 73 -5.85 -9.38 -2.92
CA TYR A 73 -6.03 -10.24 -1.75
C TYR A 73 -7.22 -11.18 -1.93
N PHE A 74 -8.41 -10.66 -2.23
CA PHE A 74 -9.62 -11.48 -2.35
C PHE A 74 -9.54 -12.50 -3.49
N LYS A 75 -8.96 -12.12 -4.64
CA LYS A 75 -8.78 -13.03 -5.77
C LYS A 75 -7.80 -14.16 -5.44
N ASN A 76 -6.67 -13.83 -4.82
CA ASN A 76 -5.68 -14.83 -4.45
C ASN A 76 -6.18 -15.74 -3.33
N LYS A 77 -6.90 -15.19 -2.34
CA LYS A 77 -7.45 -16.00 -1.24
C LYS A 77 -8.38 -17.09 -1.77
N LYS A 78 -9.27 -16.74 -2.70
CA LYS A 78 -10.17 -17.70 -3.36
C LYS A 78 -9.42 -18.78 -4.13
N ALA A 79 -8.33 -18.42 -4.81
CA ALA A 79 -7.52 -19.37 -5.57
C ALA A 79 -6.67 -20.32 -4.71
N GLY A 80 -6.53 -20.08 -3.41
CA GLY A 80 -5.88 -20.99 -2.46
C GLY A 80 -6.87 -21.88 -1.69
N GLU A 81 -8.18 -21.64 -1.83
CA GLU A 81 -9.26 -22.42 -1.22
C GLU A 81 -9.82 -23.50 -2.18
N GLU A 82 -9.42 -23.48 -3.47
CA GLU A 82 -9.64 -24.53 -4.48
C GLU A 82 -8.50 -25.56 -4.48
#